data_AF-A0A1X4GBJ5-F1
#
_entry.id   AF-A0A1X4GBJ5-F1
#
_cell.length_a   1.000
_cell.length_b   1.000
_cell.length_c   1.000
_cell.angle_alpha   90.00
_cell.angle_beta   90.00
_cell.angle_gamma   90.00
#
_symmetry.space_group_name_H-M   'P 1'
#
loop_
_entity.id
_entity.type
_entity.pdbx_description
1 polymer ?
#
loop_
_entity_poly.entity_id
_entity_poly.type
_entity_poly.pdbx_seq_one_letter_code
_entity_poly.pdbx_strand_id
1 'polypeptide(L)' 'MFDDAHEWTTTAGLLPERVDGSGDIRWNSNLQWSHATYLLLVETHVRDEAFGLAPDGRGD' A
#
# COMPACT_ATOMS: atom_id res chain seq x y z
N MET A 1 -10.57 6.57 -5.23
CA MET A 1 -10.59 6.09 -3.81
C MET A 1 -9.19 5.83 -3.27
N PHE A 2 -8.13 5.82 -4.10
CA PHE A 2 -6.75 5.85 -3.62
C PHE A 2 -5.92 6.92 -4.34
N ASP A 3 -6.58 8.01 -4.73
CA ASP A 3 -5.97 9.07 -5.54
C ASP A 3 -4.82 9.77 -4.78
N ASP A 4 -4.97 9.93 -3.46
CA ASP A 4 -3.92 10.44 -2.57
C ASP A 4 -2.67 9.54 -2.54
N ALA A 5 -2.85 8.22 -2.67
CA ALA A 5 -1.72 7.29 -2.71
C ALA A 5 -0.87 7.51 -3.97
N HIS A 6 -1.49 7.88 -5.10
CA HIS A 6 -0.76 8.27 -6.31
C HIS A 6 -0.08 9.64 -6.15
N GLU A 7 -0.72 10.59 -5.47
CA GLU A 7 -0.15 11.92 -5.20
C GLU A 7 1.12 11.85 -4.33
N TRP A 8 1.21 10.86 -3.44
CA TRP A 8 2.33 10.71 -2.50
C TRP A 8 3.41 9.71 -2.95
N THR A 9 3.36 9.26 -4.20
CA THR A 9 4.43 8.43 -4.78
C THR A 9 5.61 9.27 -5.26
N THR A 10 6.81 8.70 -5.23
CA THR A 10 7.94 9.24 -6.01
C THR A 10 7.57 9.31 -7.50
N THR A 11 8.34 10.05 -8.30
CA THR A 11 8.24 10.01 -9.78
C THR A 11 8.38 8.59 -10.35
N ALA A 12 9.03 7.68 -9.63
CA ALA A 12 9.16 6.27 -10.01
C ALA A 12 7.98 5.38 -9.55
N GLY A 13 6.91 5.96 -8.98
CA GLY A 13 5.73 5.23 -8.48
C GLY A 13 5.95 4.51 -7.16
N LEU A 14 7.02 4.82 -6.43
CA LEU A 14 7.33 4.17 -5.15
C LEU A 14 6.61 4.85 -4.00
N LEU A 15 5.96 4.06 -3.15
CA LEU A 15 5.40 4.51 -1.88
C LEU A 15 6.50 4.64 -0.80
N PRO A 16 6.61 5.82 -0.17
CA PRO A 16 7.56 6.05 0.90
C PRO A 16 7.09 5.45 2.23
N GLU A 17 7.97 5.44 3.22
CA GLU A 17 7.59 5.20 4.62
C GLU A 17 6.75 6.36 5.18
N ARG A 18 7.09 7.59 4.82
CA ARG A 18 6.47 8.80 5.36
C ARG A 18 6.40 9.93 4.34
N VAL A 19 5.31 10.67 4.38
CA VAL A 19 5.20 12.01 3.80
C VAL A 19 4.98 13.03 4.92
N ASP A 20 5.35 14.29 4.70
CA ASP A 20 4.96 15.37 5.59
C ASP A 20 3.57 15.95 5.22
N GLY A 21 3.12 16.96 5.97
CA GLY A 21 1.81 17.59 5.75
C GLY A 21 1.66 18.33 4.42
N SER A 22 2.75 18.48 3.66
CA SER A 22 2.76 19.06 2.32
C SER A 22 2.87 18.00 1.22
N GLY A 23 2.91 16.71 1.58
CA GLY A 23 3.09 15.59 0.64
C GLY A 23 4.55 15.33 0.26
N ASP A 24 5.51 16.06 0.81
CA ASP A 24 6.93 15.83 0.52
C ASP A 24 7.39 14.52 1.16
N ILE A 25 8.13 13.72 0.38
CA ILE A 25 8.69 12.46 0.85
C ILE A 25 9.71 12.72 1.95
N ARG A 26 9.52 12.05 3.08
CA ARG A 26 10.48 12.01 4.17
C ARG A 26 10.91 10.57 4.40
N TRP A 27 12.18 10.36 4.72
CA TRP A 27 12.74 9.03 4.98
C TRP A 27 12.78 8.12 3.73
N ASN A 28 13.13 6.85 3.90
CA ASN A 28 13.11 5.78 2.90
C ASN A 28 11.94 5.94 1.92
N SER A 29 12.28 6.26 0.68
CA SER A 29 11.35 6.50 -0.42
C SER A 29 10.78 5.21 -1.04
N ASN A 30 11.19 4.05 -0.54
CA ASN A 30 10.78 2.74 -1.03
C ASN A 30 10.58 1.72 0.10
N LEU A 31 9.56 1.94 0.93
CA LEU A 31 9.25 1.00 2.00
C LEU A 31 8.39 -0.15 1.47
N GLN A 32 8.94 -1.36 1.48
CA GLN A 32 8.25 -2.55 0.98
C GLN A 32 6.93 -2.83 1.71
N TRP A 33 6.85 -2.50 3.00
CA TRP A 33 5.59 -2.61 3.75
C TRP A 33 4.54 -1.65 3.18
N SER A 34 4.85 -0.38 2.91
CA SER A 34 3.88 0.56 2.30
C SER A 34 3.31 0.02 0.99
N HIS A 35 4.16 -0.58 0.14
CA HIS A 35 3.74 -1.22 -1.11
C HIS A 35 2.83 -2.43 -0.87
N ALA A 36 3.24 -3.35 0.02
CA ALA A 36 2.46 -4.53 0.34
C ALA A 36 1.08 -4.17 0.91
N THR A 37 1.02 -3.17 1.80
CA THR A 37 -0.24 -2.68 2.37
C THR A 37 -1.15 -2.09 1.30
N TYR A 38 -0.61 -1.30 0.38
CA TYR A 38 -1.39 -0.74 -0.73
C TYR A 38 -2.03 -1.86 -1.57
N LEU A 39 -1.27 -2.90 -1.92
CA LEU A 39 -1.81 -4.05 -2.66
C LEU A 39 -2.91 -4.77 -1.87
N LEU A 40 -2.73 -5.02 -0.57
CA LEU A 40 -3.76 -5.66 0.26
C LEU A 40 -5.06 -4.84 0.30
N LEU A 41 -4.95 -3.52 0.40
CA LEU A 41 -6.09 -2.60 0.40
C LEU A 41 -6.81 -2.58 -0.95
N VAL A 42 -6.06 -2.48 -2.05
CA VAL A 42 -6.63 -2.46 -3.41
C VAL A 42 -7.32 -3.78 -3.72
N GLU A 43 -6.68 -4.92 -3.45
CA GLU A 43 -7.26 -6.25 -3.68
C GLU A 43 -8.51 -6.46 -2.83
N THR A 44 -8.47 -6.07 -1.55
CA THR A 44 -9.66 -6.16 -0.67
C THR A 44 -10.81 -5.31 -1.21
N HIS A 45 -10.52 -4.10 -1.67
CA HIS A 45 -11.53 -3.18 -2.21
C HIS A 45 -12.12 -3.68 -3.54
N VAL A 46 -11.29 -4.17 -4.46
CA VAL A 46 -11.73 -4.66 -5.77
C VAL A 46 -12.58 -5.93 -5.66
N ARG A 47 -12.27 -6.79 -4.68
CA ARG A 47 -12.96 -8.07 -4.46
C ARG A 47 -14.21 -7.93 -3.58
N ASP A 48 -14.34 -6.83 -2.85
CA ASP A 48 -15.32 -6.66 -1.77
C ASP A 48 -15.21 -7.77 -0.68
N GLU A 49 -13.99 -8.32 -0.52
CA GLU A 49 -13.66 -9.40 0.41
C GLU A 49 -12.22 -9.25 0.90
N ALA A 50 -11.95 -9.60 2.16
CA ALA A 50 -10.61 -9.53 2.73
C ALA A 50 -9.59 -10.38 1.96
N PHE A 51 -8.48 -9.76 1.54
CA PHE A 51 -7.39 -10.42 0.83
C PHE A 51 -6.11 -10.53 1.67
N GLY A 52 -5.33 -11.59 1.47
CA GLY A 52 -4.04 -11.79 2.13
C GLY A 52 -4.14 -12.20 3.60
N LEU A 53 -5.30 -12.71 4.04
CA LEU A 53 -5.44 -13.33 5.34
C LEU A 53 -4.58 -14.59 5.43
N ALA A 54 -4.22 -14.97 6.65
CA ALA A 54 -3.59 -16.26 6.90
C ALA A 54 -4.45 -17.37 6.31
N PRO A 55 -3.85 -18.43 5.74
CA PRO A 55 -4.58 -19.60 5.31
C PRO A 55 -5.44 -20.12 6.47
N ASP A 56 -6.64 -20.60 6.18
CA ASP A 56 -7.67 -21.03 7.12
C ASP A 56 -7.34 -22.36 7.84
N GLY A 57 -6.07 -22.76 7.87
CA GLY A 57 -5.59 -23.97 8.55
C GLY A 57 -6.07 -25.28 7.92
N ARG A 58 -7.01 -25.23 6.97
CA ARG A 58 -7.34 -26.32 6.04
C ARG A 58 -6.34 -26.31 4.89
N GLY A 59 -5.10 -26.66 5.20
CA GLY A 59 -4.21 -27.18 4.17
C GLY A 59 -4.65 -28.61 3.84
N ASP A 60 -5.01 -28.83 2.58
CA ASP A 60 -4.90 -30.16 1.94
C ASP A 60 -3.43 -30.46 1.63
#